data_AF-A0A9X0CKC4-F1
#
_entry.id   AF-A0A9X0CKC4-F1
#
_cell.length_a   1.000
_cell.length_b   1.000
_cell.length_c   1.000
_cell.angle_alpha   90.00
_cell.angle_beta   90.00
_cell.angle_gamma   90.00
#
_symmetry.space_group_name_H-M   'P 1'
#
loop_
_entity.id
_entity.type
_entity.pdbx_description
1 polymer ?
#
loop_
_entity_poly.entity_id
_entity_poly.type
_entity_poly.pdbx_seq_one_letter_code
_entity_poly.pdbx_strand_id
1 'polypeptide(L)'
;MQSRRKYPKTKGVLVFPTVYGNIVVGPTAEDQLDRNNAEINETVIETLVNRAQTILPSLKEHAVIGTYAGLRPATEFKDYCIDCQPEERWITVGGIRSTGLSACLGIAKHVASFLPSLGFNNTNYLPTSGVLKVDKKWKITHPITKFGLLTDDNKMDP
;
A
#
# COMPACT_ATOMS: atom_id res chain seq x y z
N MET A 1 -23.76 29.79 -10.91
CA MET A 1 -22.33 29.98 -11.26
C MET A 1 -21.48 29.65 -10.04
N GLN A 2 -21.01 28.40 -9.91
CA GLN A 2 -19.90 28.00 -9.05
C GLN A 2 -19.32 26.71 -9.64
N SER A 3 -18.17 26.86 -10.30
CA SER A 3 -17.37 25.77 -10.87
C SER A 3 -16.83 24.91 -9.72
N ARG A 4 -17.36 23.68 -9.56
CA ARG A 4 -16.79 22.70 -8.63
C ARG A 4 -15.44 22.26 -9.18
N ARG A 5 -14.37 22.53 -8.42
CA ARG A 5 -12.99 22.12 -8.72
C ARG A 5 -12.93 20.64 -9.13
N LYS A 6 -12.38 20.38 -10.31
CA LYS A 6 -12.33 19.09 -11.01
C LYS A 6 -10.96 18.43 -10.83
N TYR A 7 -10.49 18.31 -9.59
CA TYR A 7 -9.25 17.57 -9.27
C TYR A 7 -9.55 16.52 -8.21
N PRO A 8 -9.13 15.25 -8.40
CA PRO A 8 -9.24 14.26 -7.34
C PRO A 8 -8.46 14.78 -6.13
N LYS A 9 -9.11 14.83 -4.96
CA LYS A 9 -8.44 15.18 -3.71
C LYS A 9 -7.45 14.06 -3.39
N THR A 10 -6.19 14.23 -3.77
CA THR A 10 -5.12 13.42 -3.19
C THR A 10 -5.14 13.65 -1.68
N LYS A 11 -4.78 12.64 -0.88
CA LYS A 11 -4.75 12.73 0.59
C LYS A 11 -3.73 13.75 1.14
N GLY A 12 -3.07 14.51 0.26
CA GLY A 12 -2.03 15.47 0.60
C GLY A 12 -0.68 14.80 0.81
N VAL A 13 0.36 15.64 0.87
CA VAL A 13 1.72 15.24 1.25
C VAL A 13 1.83 15.29 2.77
N LEU A 14 2.25 14.18 3.38
CA LEU A 14 2.62 14.07 4.77
C LEU A 14 4.10 14.47 4.94
N VAL A 15 4.39 15.19 6.02
CA VAL A 15 5.74 15.52 6.46
C VAL A 15 5.88 15.02 7.89
N PHE A 16 6.79 14.08 8.14
CA PHE A 16 6.95 13.49 9.47
C PHE A 16 8.41 13.15 9.78
N PRO A 17 8.83 13.23 11.07
CA PRO A 17 10.16 12.83 11.47
C PRO A 17 10.27 11.30 11.61
N THR A 18 11.45 10.78 11.33
CA THR A 18 11.86 9.41 11.67
C THR A 18 12.46 9.36 13.07
N VAL A 19 12.65 8.16 13.61
CA VAL A 19 13.35 7.95 14.89
C VAL A 19 14.80 8.44 14.89
N TYR A 20 15.39 8.65 13.72
CA TYR A 20 16.76 9.16 13.55
C TYR A 20 16.81 10.68 13.30
N GLY A 21 15.69 11.38 13.39
CA GLY A 21 15.62 12.83 13.17
C GLY A 21 15.53 13.27 11.71
N ASN A 22 15.64 12.35 10.74
CA ASN A 22 15.40 12.67 9.33
C ASN A 22 13.91 12.99 9.10
N ILE A 23 13.63 13.92 8.20
CA ILE A 23 12.26 14.23 7.77
C ILE A 23 11.92 13.44 6.51
N VAL A 24 10.79 12.73 6.54
CA VAL A 24 10.21 12.06 5.37
C VAL A 24 9.10 12.94 4.82
N VAL A 25 9.12 13.10 3.50
CA VAL A 25 8.12 13.84 2.74
C VAL A 25 7.49 12.89 1.73
N GLY A 26 6.18 12.77 1.76
CA GLY A 26 5.44 11.98 0.79
C GLY A 26 4.09 11.53 1.29
N PRO A 27 3.46 10.54 0.64
CA PRO A 27 3.86 9.99 -0.64
C PRO A 27 3.28 10.79 -1.82
N THR A 28 3.64 10.41 -3.05
CA THR A 28 2.77 10.62 -4.21
C THR A 28 1.80 9.43 -4.39
N ALA A 29 0.77 9.66 -5.21
CA ALA A 29 -0.20 8.65 -5.58
C ALA A 29 -0.49 8.78 -7.08
N GLU A 30 0.16 7.93 -7.85
CA GLU A 30 0.02 7.84 -9.30
C GLU A 30 -0.34 6.39 -9.62
N ASP A 31 -1.40 6.20 -10.41
CA ASP A 31 -1.79 4.89 -10.88
C ASP A 31 -0.98 4.55 -12.14
N GLN A 32 -0.47 3.32 -12.20
CA GLN A 32 0.27 2.80 -13.34
C GLN A 32 -0.05 1.31 -13.56
N LEU A 33 0.18 0.84 -14.78
CA LEU A 33 -0.08 -0.55 -15.17
C LEU A 33 1.14 -1.47 -15.02
N ASP A 34 2.34 -0.90 -15.00
CA ASP A 34 3.58 -1.67 -14.87
C ASP A 34 3.76 -2.13 -13.42
N ARG A 35 3.98 -3.44 -13.26
CA ARG A 35 4.15 -4.11 -11.96
C ARG A 35 5.60 -4.11 -11.47
N ASN A 36 6.53 -3.64 -12.30
CA ASN A 36 7.97 -3.65 -12.02
C ASN A 36 8.59 -2.24 -12.08
N ASN A 37 7.86 -1.23 -12.58
CA ASN A 37 8.38 0.12 -12.70
C ASN A 37 8.19 0.93 -11.40
N ALA A 38 9.25 1.00 -10.60
CA ALA A 38 9.37 1.90 -9.46
C ALA A 38 10.43 2.99 -9.72
N GLU A 39 10.41 3.59 -10.90
CA GLU A 39 11.35 4.65 -11.26
C GLU A 39 11.14 5.92 -10.43
N ILE A 40 12.24 6.63 -10.24
CA ILE A 40 12.28 7.91 -9.55
C ILE A 40 12.21 9.01 -10.62
N ASN A 41 11.32 9.98 -10.42
CA ASN A 41 11.10 11.09 -11.34
C ASN A 41 11.47 12.41 -10.67
N GLU A 42 12.40 13.17 -11.27
CA GLU A 42 12.91 14.44 -10.73
C GLU A 42 11.80 15.48 -10.55
N THR A 43 10.90 15.63 -11.52
CA THR A 43 9.75 16.54 -11.45
C THR A 43 8.83 16.20 -10.26
N VAL A 44 8.67 14.91 -9.97
CA VAL A 44 7.88 14.45 -8.81
C VAL A 44 8.60 14.78 -7.50
N ILE A 45 9.91 14.61 -7.44
CA ILE A 45 10.73 15.01 -6.29
C ILE A 45 10.61 16.52 -6.04
N GLU A 46 10.79 17.34 -7.08
CA GLU A 46 10.66 18.80 -6.97
C GLU A 46 9.29 19.20 -6.44
N THR A 47 8.23 18.54 -6.91
CA THR A 47 6.86 18.78 -6.43
C THR A 47 6.73 18.47 -4.93
N LEU A 48 7.31 17.34 -4.46
CA LEU A 48 7.32 17.00 -3.05
C LEU A 48 8.13 18.00 -2.22
N VAL A 49 9.31 18.40 -2.69
CA VAL A 49 10.18 19.37 -2.01
C VAL A 49 9.47 20.72 -1.86
N ASN A 50 8.91 21.24 -2.96
CA ASN A 50 8.16 22.50 -2.94
C ASN A 50 6.97 22.44 -1.98
N ARG A 51 6.26 21.31 -1.96
CA ARG A 51 5.14 21.11 -1.04
C ARG A 51 5.61 21.04 0.41
N ALA A 52 6.71 20.35 0.68
CA ALA A 52 7.29 20.25 2.02
C ALA A 52 7.74 21.60 2.55
N GLN A 53 8.42 22.42 1.73
CA GLN A 53 8.85 23.76 2.11
C GLN A 53 7.67 24.72 2.37
N THR A 54 6.51 24.45 1.77
CA THR A 54 5.28 25.18 2.09
C THR A 54 4.72 24.78 3.46
N ILE A 55 4.88 23.51 3.86
CA ILE A 55 4.39 22.97 5.14
C ILE A 55 5.38 23.30 6.28
N LEU A 56 6.68 23.17 6.03
CA LEU A 56 7.77 23.38 6.97
C LEU A 56 8.90 24.19 6.28
N PRO A 57 8.86 25.54 6.36
CA PRO A 57 9.79 26.41 5.62
C PRO A 57 11.28 26.22 5.92
N SER A 58 11.64 25.75 7.13
CA SER A 58 13.03 25.46 7.50
C SER A 58 13.67 24.34 6.66
N LEU A 59 12.87 23.53 5.97
CA LEU A 59 13.38 22.53 5.03
C LEU A 59 14.11 23.14 3.82
N LYS A 60 13.97 24.45 3.57
CA LYS A 60 14.75 25.16 2.53
C LYS A 60 16.26 25.12 2.80
N GLU A 61 16.66 24.96 4.06
CA GLU A 61 18.07 24.91 4.48
C GLU A 61 18.62 23.48 4.50
N HIS A 62 17.79 22.49 4.15
CA HIS A 62 18.13 21.08 4.24
C HIS A 62 18.18 20.43 2.86
N ALA A 63 19.21 19.61 2.63
CA ALA A 63 19.36 18.85 1.40
C ALA A 63 18.50 17.58 1.43
N VAL A 64 18.09 17.12 0.25
CA VAL A 64 17.51 15.78 0.08
C VAL A 64 18.63 14.76 0.19
N ILE A 65 18.55 13.86 1.18
CA ILE A 65 19.58 12.84 1.46
C ILE A 65 19.22 11.45 0.92
N GLY A 66 18.01 11.27 0.41
CA GLY A 66 17.55 10.00 -0.14
C GLY A 66 16.18 10.12 -0.80
N THR A 67 15.99 9.35 -1.86
CA THR A 67 14.75 9.30 -2.65
C THR A 67 14.34 7.85 -2.82
N TYR A 68 13.03 7.60 -2.73
CA TYR A 68 12.47 6.26 -2.77
C TYR A 68 11.20 6.27 -3.60
N ALA A 69 11.03 5.21 -4.39
CA ALA A 69 9.79 4.92 -5.10
C ALA A 69 9.36 3.49 -4.74
N GLY A 70 8.06 3.24 -4.79
CA GLY A 70 7.51 1.94 -4.45
C GLY A 70 6.14 1.73 -5.07
N LEU A 71 5.92 0.49 -5.52
CA LEU A 71 4.66 0.06 -6.09
C LEU A 71 3.71 -0.40 -4.99
N ARG A 72 2.47 0.08 -5.03
CA ARG A 72 1.41 -0.41 -4.15
C ARG A 72 0.63 -1.50 -4.89
N PRO A 73 0.48 -2.70 -4.32
CA PRO A 73 -0.32 -3.74 -4.96
C PRO A 73 -1.79 -3.31 -4.97
N ALA A 74 -2.29 -3.00 -6.16
CA ALA A 74 -3.66 -2.57 -6.40
C ALA A 74 -4.35 -3.55 -7.36
N THR A 75 -5.68 -3.59 -7.27
CA THR A 75 -6.57 -4.25 -8.23
C THR A 75 -7.58 -3.22 -8.72
N GLU A 76 -8.44 -3.60 -9.66
CA GLU A 76 -9.62 -2.81 -10.06
C GLU A 76 -10.62 -2.60 -8.91
N PHE A 77 -10.43 -3.31 -7.80
CA PHE A 77 -11.29 -3.25 -6.64
C PHE A 77 -10.64 -2.45 -5.51
N LYS A 78 -11.49 -1.78 -4.73
CA LYS A 78 -11.05 -1.05 -3.54
C LYS A 78 -10.68 -1.97 -2.39
N ASP A 79 -11.36 -3.12 -2.30
CA ASP A 79 -11.26 -4.05 -1.18
C ASP A 79 -10.14 -5.07 -1.34
N TYR A 80 -9.83 -5.79 -0.25
CA TYR A 80 -8.73 -6.73 -0.23
C TYR A 80 -9.07 -8.04 -0.94
N CYS A 81 -8.04 -8.59 -1.58
CA CYS A 81 -8.04 -9.93 -2.15
C CYS A 81 -7.20 -10.84 -1.23
N ILE A 82 -7.86 -11.42 -0.22
CA ILE A 82 -7.25 -12.37 0.71
C ILE A 82 -8.00 -13.70 0.59
N ASP A 83 -7.36 -14.75 0.09
CA ASP A 83 -8.03 -16.01 -0.23
C ASP A 83 -7.13 -17.22 0.04
N CYS A 84 -7.73 -18.36 0.38
CA CYS A 84 -7.04 -19.61 0.66
C CYS A 84 -7.41 -20.67 -0.38
N GLN A 85 -6.41 -21.29 -1.00
CA GLN A 85 -6.56 -22.36 -1.98
C GLN A 85 -5.85 -23.61 -1.46
N PRO A 86 -6.53 -24.45 -0.65
CA PRO A 86 -5.90 -25.61 -0.01
C PRO A 86 -5.30 -26.63 -0.96
N GLU A 87 -5.99 -26.89 -2.09
CA GLU A 87 -5.53 -27.83 -3.12
C GLU A 87 -4.17 -27.42 -3.71
N GLU A 88 -3.92 -26.11 -3.81
CA GLU A 88 -2.66 -25.56 -4.29
C GLU A 88 -1.66 -25.26 -3.15
N ARG A 89 -2.09 -25.43 -1.90
CA ARG A 89 -1.37 -25.02 -0.68
C ARG A 89 -0.97 -23.54 -0.67
N TRP A 90 -1.82 -22.67 -1.21
CA TRP A 90 -1.53 -21.23 -1.35
C TRP A 90 -2.47 -20.36 -0.52
N ILE A 91 -1.93 -19.25 -0.04
CA ILE A 91 -2.71 -18.12 0.46
C ILE A 91 -2.35 -16.89 -0.38
N THR A 92 -3.37 -16.28 -0.95
CA THR A 92 -3.27 -14.97 -1.59
C THR A 92 -3.47 -13.89 -0.56
N VAL A 93 -2.61 -12.87 -0.58
CA VAL A 93 -2.78 -11.63 0.18
C VAL A 93 -2.42 -10.45 -0.74
N GLY A 94 -3.43 -9.80 -1.32
CA GLY A 94 -3.25 -8.78 -2.35
C GLY A 94 -4.33 -7.69 -2.34
N GLY A 95 -4.18 -6.70 -3.23
CA GLY A 95 -5.06 -5.51 -3.26
C GLY A 95 -4.89 -4.57 -2.06
N ILE A 96 -3.76 -4.67 -1.35
CA ILE A 96 -3.48 -3.87 -0.17
C ILE A 96 -2.80 -2.56 -0.60
N ARG A 97 -3.59 -1.49 -0.78
CA ARG A 97 -3.11 -0.15 -1.14
C ARG A 97 -2.53 0.58 0.09
N SER A 98 -2.93 1.84 0.31
CA SER A 98 -2.40 2.73 1.38
C SER A 98 -2.62 2.25 2.82
N THR A 99 -3.35 1.16 3.02
CA THR A 99 -3.79 0.66 4.32
C THR A 99 -2.98 -0.53 4.84
N GLY A 100 -1.96 -0.99 4.10
CA GLY A 100 -1.21 -2.18 4.47
C GLY A 100 -0.56 -2.12 5.84
N LEU A 101 0.02 -0.98 6.21
CA LEU A 101 0.60 -0.81 7.54
C LEU A 101 -0.47 -0.79 8.63
N SER A 102 -1.58 -0.07 8.43
CA SER A 102 -2.64 0.05 9.43
C SER A 102 -3.42 -1.25 9.66
N ALA A 103 -3.60 -2.08 8.62
CA ALA A 103 -4.32 -3.37 8.73
C ALA A 103 -3.41 -4.59 8.95
N CYS A 104 -2.08 -4.44 8.99
CA CYS A 104 -1.16 -5.57 8.94
C CYS A 104 -1.46 -6.65 10.01
N LEU A 105 -1.78 -6.23 11.24
CA LEU A 105 -2.09 -7.15 12.34
C LEU A 105 -3.42 -7.87 12.15
N GLY A 106 -4.44 -7.18 11.62
CA GLY A 106 -5.74 -7.77 11.31
C GLY A 106 -5.62 -8.78 10.16
N ILE A 107 -4.87 -8.41 9.12
CA ILE A 107 -4.58 -9.29 7.97
C ILE A 107 -3.81 -10.52 8.45
N ALA A 108 -2.77 -10.35 9.26
CA ALA A 108 -1.95 -11.45 9.78
C ALA A 108 -2.79 -12.45 10.59
N LYS A 109 -3.64 -11.96 11.51
CA LYS A 109 -4.57 -12.81 12.28
C LYS A 109 -5.53 -13.59 11.38
N HIS A 110 -6.04 -12.94 10.33
CA HIS A 110 -6.96 -13.58 9.40
C HIS A 110 -6.26 -14.63 8.54
N VAL A 111 -5.07 -14.34 8.03
CA VAL A 111 -4.25 -15.30 7.28
C VAL A 111 -3.90 -16.52 8.14
N ALA A 112 -3.53 -16.30 9.40
CA ALA A 112 -3.22 -17.38 10.35
C ALA A 112 -4.41 -18.34 10.55
N SER A 113 -5.65 -17.84 10.44
CA SER A 113 -6.85 -18.69 10.57
C SER A 113 -7.02 -19.70 9.43
N PHE A 114 -6.33 -19.53 8.30
CA PHE A 114 -6.33 -20.48 7.19
C PHE A 114 -5.30 -21.59 7.32
N LEU A 115 -4.26 -21.42 8.16
CA LEU A 115 -3.18 -22.39 8.24
C LEU A 115 -3.64 -23.83 8.56
N PRO A 116 -4.66 -24.06 9.43
CA PRO A 116 -5.17 -25.41 9.66
C PRO A 116 -5.76 -26.08 8.41
N SER A 117 -6.44 -25.32 7.53
CA SER A 117 -7.05 -25.89 6.32
C SER A 117 -6.02 -26.29 5.26
N LEU A 118 -4.81 -25.75 5.35
CA LEU A 118 -3.68 -26.14 4.50
C LEU A 118 -2.96 -27.41 4.97
N GLY A 119 -3.37 -27.98 6.11
CA GLY A 119 -2.62 -29.04 6.78
C GLY A 119 -1.22 -28.57 7.19
N PHE A 120 -1.05 -27.27 7.46
CA PHE A 120 0.25 -26.70 7.82
C PHE A 120 0.66 -27.22 9.20
N ASN A 121 1.58 -28.18 9.21
CA ASN A 121 2.34 -28.53 10.39
C ASN A 121 3.54 -27.59 10.44
N ASN A 122 3.77 -26.93 11.58
CA ASN A 122 4.90 -26.03 11.77
C ASN A 122 6.20 -26.82 11.52
N THR A 123 6.79 -26.65 10.35
CA THR A 123 8.02 -27.34 9.96
C THR A 123 9.06 -26.32 9.56
N ASN A 124 10.31 -26.57 9.96
CA ASN A 124 11.45 -25.73 9.59
C ASN A 124 11.91 -25.98 8.14
N TYR A 125 11.06 -26.59 7.29
CA TYR A 125 11.40 -26.84 5.89
C TYR A 125 11.14 -25.58 5.07
N LEU A 126 12.21 -25.06 4.47
CA LEU A 126 12.07 -24.02 3.45
C LEU A 126 11.34 -24.61 2.22
N PRO A 127 10.56 -23.80 1.48
CA PRO A 127 9.97 -24.25 0.22
C PRO A 127 11.06 -24.78 -0.71
N THR A 128 10.88 -25.99 -1.24
CA THR A 128 11.84 -26.64 -2.16
C THR A 128 11.70 -26.15 -3.60
N SER A 129 10.63 -25.42 -3.92
CA SER A 129 10.42 -24.74 -5.21
C SER A 129 10.47 -23.22 -5.01
N GLY A 130 11.10 -22.51 -5.96
CA GLY A 130 11.14 -21.05 -5.98
C GLY A 130 9.75 -20.41 -6.12
N VAL A 131 9.72 -19.07 -6.10
CA VAL A 131 8.50 -18.29 -6.27
C VAL A 131 7.90 -18.53 -7.66
N LEU A 132 6.70 -19.13 -7.70
CA LEU A 132 5.92 -19.25 -8.93
C LEU A 132 5.21 -17.92 -9.21
N LYS A 133 5.44 -17.35 -10.40
CA LYS A 133 4.68 -16.19 -10.90
C LYS A 133 3.53 -16.71 -11.76
N VAL A 134 2.29 -16.47 -11.33
CA VAL A 134 1.09 -16.87 -12.06
C VAL A 134 0.14 -15.68 -12.11
N ASP A 135 -0.34 -15.34 -13.30
CA ASP A 135 -1.45 -14.40 -13.45
C ASP A 135 -2.77 -15.11 -13.15
N LYS A 136 -3.49 -14.64 -12.13
CA LYS A 136 -4.82 -15.14 -11.75
C LYS A 136 -5.84 -14.02 -11.84
N LYS A 137 -7.09 -14.36 -12.19
CA LYS A 137 -8.22 -13.45 -12.07
C LYS A 137 -8.53 -13.25 -10.59
N TRP A 138 -8.52 -12.02 -10.13
CA TRP A 138 -8.80 -11.69 -8.74
C TRP A 138 -10.30 -11.57 -8.50
N LYS A 139 -10.73 -11.93 -7.30
CA LYS A 139 -12.08 -11.67 -6.80
C LYS A 139 -11.94 -10.90 -5.50
N ILE A 140 -12.82 -9.93 -5.27
CA ILE A 140 -12.94 -9.34 -3.94
C ILE A 140 -13.35 -10.45 -2.98
N THR A 141 -12.59 -10.62 -1.91
CA THR A 141 -12.93 -11.60 -0.87
C THR A 141 -13.22 -10.94 0.46
N HIS A 142 -12.66 -9.76 0.73
CA HIS A 142 -12.75 -9.15 2.05
C HIS A 142 -12.85 -7.62 2.00
N PRO A 143 -13.93 -7.03 2.58
CA PRO A 143 -14.04 -5.59 2.65
C PRO A 143 -12.99 -5.02 3.61
N ILE A 144 -12.47 -3.83 3.31
CA ILE A 144 -11.47 -3.15 4.17
C ILE A 144 -11.98 -2.98 5.61
N THR A 145 -13.29 -2.75 5.78
CA THR A 145 -13.98 -2.60 7.07
C THR A 145 -13.75 -3.81 8.00
N LYS A 146 -13.57 -5.02 7.44
CA LYS A 146 -13.35 -6.26 8.20
C LYS A 146 -12.11 -6.19 9.11
N PHE A 147 -11.15 -5.34 8.79
CA PHE A 147 -9.89 -5.20 9.53
C PHE A 147 -9.83 -3.96 10.41
N GLY A 148 -10.98 -3.34 10.72
CA GLY A 148 -11.07 -2.19 11.63
C GLY A 148 -10.57 -0.88 11.04
N LEU A 149 -10.46 -0.80 9.71
CA LEU A 149 -9.92 0.38 9.01
C LEU A 149 -10.96 1.40 8.58
N LEU A 150 -12.24 1.01 8.56
CA LEU A 150 -13.36 1.86 8.18
C LEU A 150 -14.54 1.45 9.06
N THR A 151 -14.95 2.33 9.98
CA THR A 151 -16.28 2.31 10.57
C THR A 151 -17.17 3.15 9.65
N ASP A 152 -18.43 2.74 9.48
CA ASP A 152 -19.39 3.39 8.59
C ASP A 152 -19.31 4.93 8.70
N ASP A 153 -19.17 5.60 7.55
CA ASP A 153 -19.19 7.06 7.30
C ASP A 153 -17.94 7.78 6.76
N ASN A 154 -16.77 7.13 6.58
CA ASN A 154 -15.65 7.79 5.87
C ASN A 154 -15.36 7.19 4.49
N LYS A 155 -16.07 7.73 3.48
CA LYS A 155 -15.79 7.51 2.05
C LYS A 155 -14.34 7.89 1.73
N MET A 156 -13.50 6.91 1.46
CA MET A 156 -12.39 7.10 0.53
C MET A 156 -12.94 6.96 -0.89
N ASP A 157 -13.04 8.07 -1.60
CA ASP A 157 -13.27 8.08 -3.05
C ASP A 157 -12.06 7.47 -3.80
N PRO A 158 -12.29 6.85 -4.98
CA PRO A 158 -11.37 5.97 -5.72
C PRO A 158 -9.97 6.53 -5.99
#